data_AF-A0A0N0T489-F1
#
_entry.id   AF-A0A0N0T489-F1
#
_cell.length_a   1.000
_cell.length_b   1.000
_cell.length_c   1.000
_cell.angle_alpha   90.00
_cell.angle_beta   90.00
_cell.angle_gamma   90.00
#
_symmetry.space_group_name_H-M   'P 1'
#
loop_
_entity.id
_entity.type
_entity.pdbx_description
1 polymer ?
#
loop_
_entity_poly.entity_id
_entity_poly.type
_entity_poly.pdbx_seq_one_letter_code
_entity_poly.pdbx_strand_id
1 'polypeptide(L)'
;MTDEFERRYGFPPGTNEVRPTDHDDRAAARTLARMTLVPADLVTFYDSIGELTWADVGNGYFIDPPGAVLLLLKDYGAVDVDTDHRASGLAIGSNGGGLSYVVGPGGVVYRTRTASLDTPEVDRVADDLRHFLELLEQSLTQFIANGEPGHL
;
A
#
# COMPACT_ATOMS: atom_id res chain seq x y z
N MET A 1 24.44 -1.39 13.64
CA MET A 1 23.34 -1.83 12.74
C MET A 1 22.49 -0.63 12.32
N THR A 2 22.11 0.28 13.22
CA THR A 2 21.48 1.58 12.91
C THR A 2 22.33 2.50 12.01
N ASP A 3 23.63 2.65 12.31
CA ASP A 3 24.51 3.62 11.63
C ASP A 3 24.81 3.32 10.16
N GLU A 4 24.56 2.08 9.71
CA GLU A 4 24.73 1.67 8.30
C GLU A 4 23.44 1.90 7.50
N PHE A 5 22.28 1.60 8.11
CA PHE A 5 20.97 1.88 7.54
C PHE A 5 20.78 3.40 7.35
N GLU A 6 21.03 4.19 8.39
CA GLU A 6 20.93 5.65 8.34
C GLU A 6 21.87 6.26 7.29
N ARG A 7 23.08 5.72 7.15
CA ARG A 7 24.02 6.17 6.11
C ARG A 7 23.55 5.85 4.70
N ARG A 8 22.85 4.74 4.50
CA ARG A 8 22.35 4.30 3.18
C ARG A 8 21.08 5.03 2.76
N TYR A 9 20.13 5.19 3.69
CA TYR A 9 18.78 5.66 3.39
C TYR A 9 18.52 7.11 3.84
N GLY A 10 19.35 7.67 4.73
CA GLY A 10 19.24 9.06 5.18
C GLY A 10 18.24 9.29 6.32
N PHE A 11 17.67 8.23 6.90
CA PHE A 11 16.72 8.27 8.02
C PHE A 11 16.94 7.07 8.96
N PRO A 12 16.54 7.17 10.25
CA PRO A 12 16.68 6.08 11.22
C PRO A 12 15.81 4.88 10.83
N PRO A 13 16.20 3.65 11.21
CA PRO A 13 15.35 2.50 11.03
C PRO A 13 14.01 2.70 11.77
N GLY A 14 12.94 2.23 11.14
CA GLY A 14 11.59 2.31 11.67
C GLY A 14 11.19 1.06 12.44
N THR A 15 9.88 0.88 12.62
CA THR A 15 9.31 -0.34 13.19
C THR A 15 8.69 -1.16 12.08
N ASN A 16 9.10 -2.44 11.96
CA ASN A 16 8.41 -3.40 11.10
C ASN A 16 7.28 -4.07 11.90
N GLU A 17 6.04 -3.91 11.47
CA GLU A 17 4.85 -4.38 12.17
C GLU A 17 3.71 -4.73 11.20
N VAL A 18 2.96 -5.78 11.55
CA VAL A 18 1.61 -6.01 11.02
C VAL A 18 0.66 -5.77 12.18
N ARG A 19 -0.01 -4.62 12.17
CA ARG A 19 -0.84 -4.17 13.28
C ARG A 19 -2.25 -4.74 13.12
N PRO A 20 -2.80 -5.46 14.12
CA PRO A 20 -4.18 -5.91 14.08
C PRO A 20 -5.17 -4.74 14.01
N THR A 21 -6.33 -4.96 13.39
CA THR A 21 -7.38 -3.93 13.32
C THR A 21 -7.93 -3.57 14.69
N ASP A 22 -8.03 -2.27 14.97
CA ASP A 22 -8.65 -1.75 16.19
C ASP A 22 -10.13 -1.35 15.96
N HIS A 23 -10.72 -0.62 16.90
CA HIS A 23 -12.11 -0.18 16.80
C HIS A 23 -12.32 0.89 15.72
N ASP A 24 -11.38 1.83 15.61
CA ASP A 24 -11.47 2.97 14.72
C ASP A 24 -11.16 2.56 13.28
N ASP A 25 -10.22 1.64 13.10
CA ASP A 25 -9.96 0.97 11.83
C ASP A 25 -11.23 0.30 11.29
N ARG A 26 -11.94 -0.47 12.13
CA ARG A 26 -13.21 -1.11 11.73
C ARG A 26 -14.30 -0.11 11.38
N ALA A 27 -14.35 1.03 12.07
CA ALA A 27 -15.30 2.09 11.75
C ALA A 27 -15.00 2.75 10.39
N ALA A 28 -13.72 2.96 10.09
CA ALA A 28 -13.26 3.46 8.80
C ALA A 28 -13.48 2.42 7.68
N ALA A 29 -13.15 1.15 7.91
CA ALA A 29 -13.36 0.04 6.97
C ALA A 29 -14.85 -0.10 6.60
N ARG A 30 -15.76 -0.01 7.59
CA ARG A 30 -17.22 0.03 7.33
C ARG A 30 -17.66 1.22 6.48
N THR A 31 -16.91 2.33 6.52
CA THR A 31 -17.18 3.50 5.69
C THR A 31 -16.70 3.28 4.27
N LEU A 32 -15.49 2.73 4.10
CA LEU A 32 -14.97 2.30 2.80
C LEU A 32 -15.90 1.27 2.12
N ALA A 33 -16.41 0.30 2.88
CA ALA A 33 -17.31 -0.76 2.37
C ALA A 33 -18.62 -0.25 1.75
N ARG A 34 -19.05 0.98 2.06
CA ARG A 34 -20.24 1.60 1.46
C ARG A 34 -19.96 2.25 0.11
N MET A 35 -18.69 2.35 -0.29
CA MET A 35 -18.28 2.99 -1.54
C MET A 35 -18.19 1.95 -2.65
N THR A 36 -18.77 2.24 -3.81
CA THR A 36 -18.80 1.32 -4.96
C THR A 36 -17.42 1.02 -5.56
N LEU A 37 -16.45 1.89 -5.31
CA LEU A 37 -15.08 1.74 -5.82
C LEU A 37 -14.22 0.77 -4.99
N VAL A 38 -14.63 0.44 -3.75
CA VAL A 38 -13.81 -0.33 -2.80
C VAL A 38 -14.08 -1.83 -2.97
N PRO A 39 -13.06 -2.65 -3.30
CA PRO A 39 -13.23 -4.09 -3.39
C PRO A 39 -13.48 -4.74 -2.03
N ALA A 40 -14.32 -5.79 -2.02
CA ALA A 40 -14.67 -6.53 -0.81
C ALA A 40 -13.45 -7.16 -0.11
N ASP A 41 -12.43 -7.57 -0.87
CA ASP A 41 -11.22 -8.16 -0.31
C ASP A 41 -10.39 -7.13 0.48
N LEU A 42 -10.39 -5.87 0.05
CA LEU A 42 -9.74 -4.78 0.78
C LEU A 42 -10.46 -4.48 2.11
N VAL A 43 -11.78 -4.53 2.11
CA VAL A 43 -12.56 -4.43 3.37
C VAL A 43 -12.24 -5.60 4.29
N THR A 44 -12.19 -6.82 3.74
CA THR A 44 -11.85 -8.04 4.48
C THR A 44 -10.45 -7.96 5.08
N PHE A 45 -9.48 -7.39 4.35
CA PHE A 45 -8.16 -7.10 4.87
C PHE A 45 -8.24 -6.16 6.08
N TYR A 46 -8.93 -5.02 5.96
CA TYR A 46 -9.05 -4.05 7.06
C TYR A 46 -9.87 -4.54 8.27
N ASP A 47 -10.68 -5.58 8.10
CA ASP A 47 -11.34 -6.29 9.21
C ASP A 47 -10.39 -7.18 10.02
N SER A 48 -9.17 -7.40 9.54
CA SER A 48 -8.14 -8.21 10.22
C SER A 48 -6.88 -7.42 10.56
N ILE A 49 -6.39 -6.64 9.60
CA ILE A 49 -5.12 -5.90 9.65
C ILE A 49 -5.43 -4.42 9.52
N GLY A 50 -5.09 -3.65 10.54
CA GLY A 50 -5.28 -2.20 10.55
C GLY A 50 -4.18 -1.47 9.78
N GLU A 51 -2.98 -2.02 9.72
CA GLU A 51 -1.82 -1.40 9.08
C GLU A 51 -0.71 -2.43 8.84
N LEU A 52 0.03 -2.28 7.75
CA LEU A 52 1.26 -3.02 7.50
C LEU A 52 2.39 -2.01 7.28
N THR A 53 3.44 -2.14 8.07
CA THR A 53 4.60 -1.25 8.04
C THR A 53 5.85 -2.10 7.99
N TRP A 54 6.58 -2.09 6.89
CA TRP A 54 7.91 -2.70 6.78
C TRP A 54 8.94 -1.63 6.48
N ALA A 55 9.14 -0.73 7.43
CA ALA A 55 10.00 0.44 7.28
C ALA A 55 11.47 0.11 6.94
N ASP A 56 11.97 -1.07 7.31
CA ASP A 56 13.39 -1.43 7.13
C ASP A 56 13.64 -2.41 5.97
N VAL A 57 12.62 -2.76 5.19
CA VAL A 57 12.75 -3.63 4.02
C VAL A 57 13.02 -2.77 2.79
N GLY A 58 14.31 -2.55 2.49
CA GLY A 58 14.72 -1.65 1.39
C GLY A 58 14.35 -0.20 1.68
N ASN A 59 13.56 0.42 0.79
CA ASN A 59 12.97 1.76 1.02
C ASN A 59 11.70 1.71 1.89
N GLY A 60 11.16 0.52 2.10
CA GLY A 60 9.99 0.25 2.92
C GLY A 60 8.77 -0.22 2.11
N TYR A 61 7.83 -0.84 2.81
CA TYR A 61 6.53 -1.22 2.27
C TYR A 61 5.44 -0.89 3.26
N PHE A 62 4.40 -0.20 2.81
CA PHE A 62 3.35 0.32 3.67
C PHE A 62 1.97 0.03 3.07
N ILE A 63 1.06 -0.47 3.90
CA ILE A 63 -0.39 -0.42 3.66
C ILE A 63 -0.96 0.43 4.80
N ASP A 64 -1.46 1.60 4.43
CA ASP A 64 -1.93 2.63 5.34
C ASP A 64 -3.21 2.20 6.06
N PRO A 65 -3.48 2.72 7.27
CA PRO A 65 -4.72 2.44 7.95
C PRO A 65 -5.94 2.98 7.19
N PRO A 66 -7.11 2.33 7.31
CA PRO A 66 -8.30 2.68 6.53
C PRO A 66 -8.76 4.11 6.79
N GLY A 67 -8.48 4.68 7.97
CA GLY A 67 -8.71 6.09 8.27
C GLY A 67 -7.83 7.03 7.44
N ALA A 68 -6.55 6.71 7.26
CA ALA A 68 -5.64 7.47 6.40
C ALA A 68 -6.03 7.34 4.92
N VAL A 69 -6.44 6.15 4.50
CA VAL A 69 -6.95 5.91 3.14
C VAL A 69 -8.21 6.73 2.86
N LEU A 70 -9.15 6.84 3.82
CA LEU A 70 -10.32 7.72 3.69
C LEU A 70 -9.94 9.20 3.57
N LEU A 71 -8.94 9.65 4.34
CA LEU A 71 -8.44 11.03 4.26
C LEU A 71 -7.80 11.29 2.90
N LEU A 72 -6.98 10.36 2.41
CA LEU A 72 -6.35 10.48 1.10
C LEU A 72 -7.38 10.54 -0.03
N LEU A 73 -8.41 9.69 0.02
CA LEU A 73 -9.53 9.72 -0.91
C LEU A 73 -10.30 11.05 -0.84
N LYS A 74 -10.46 11.64 0.34
CA LYS A 74 -11.13 12.94 0.50
C LYS A 74 -10.30 14.08 -0.08
N ASP A 75 -8.99 14.05 0.11
CA ASP A 75 -8.09 15.14 -0.24
C ASP A 75 -7.69 15.12 -1.73
N TYR A 76 -7.48 13.93 -2.32
CA TYR A 76 -7.02 13.75 -3.70
C TYR A 76 -8.05 13.10 -4.63
N GLY A 77 -9.11 12.49 -4.09
CA GLY A 77 -10.07 11.73 -4.89
C GLY A 77 -9.60 10.31 -5.24
N ALA A 78 -10.37 9.65 -6.10
CA ALA A 78 -9.99 8.35 -6.65
C ALA A 78 -8.87 8.54 -7.68
N VAL A 79 -7.94 7.59 -7.72
CA VAL A 79 -6.74 7.64 -8.55
C VAL A 79 -7.02 6.95 -9.87
N ASP A 80 -6.78 7.61 -11.00
CA ASP A 80 -6.97 6.96 -12.31
C ASP A 80 -5.94 5.85 -12.53
N VAL A 81 -6.41 4.67 -12.94
CA VAL A 81 -5.56 3.47 -13.12
C VAL A 81 -5.53 2.96 -14.56
N ASP A 82 -6.18 3.66 -15.49
CA ASP A 82 -6.20 3.35 -16.92
C ASP A 82 -5.96 4.64 -17.73
N THR A 83 -5.28 4.52 -18.87
CA THR A 83 -4.92 5.64 -19.75
C THR A 83 -6.14 6.35 -20.35
N ASP A 84 -7.28 5.64 -20.42
CA ASP A 84 -8.54 6.20 -20.92
C ASP A 84 -9.38 6.88 -19.83
N HIS A 85 -8.90 6.95 -18.58
CA HIS A 85 -9.63 7.52 -17.43
C HIS A 85 -11.01 6.88 -17.19
N ARG A 86 -11.16 5.60 -17.55
CA ARG A 86 -12.42 4.85 -17.41
C ARG A 86 -12.48 4.02 -16.12
N ALA A 87 -11.35 3.86 -15.46
CA ALA A 87 -11.21 3.10 -14.23
C ALA A 87 -10.39 3.92 -13.24
N SER A 88 -10.91 4.04 -12.03
CA SER A 88 -10.23 4.69 -10.91
C SER A 88 -10.18 3.72 -9.73
N GLY A 89 -9.17 3.89 -8.90
CA GLY A 89 -8.90 3.08 -7.72
C GLY A 89 -8.63 3.93 -6.48
N LEU A 90 -8.26 3.24 -5.42
CA LEU A 90 -7.98 3.82 -4.11
C LEU A 90 -6.50 3.66 -3.81
N ALA A 91 -5.79 4.76 -3.54
CA ALA A 91 -4.45 4.67 -2.99
C ALA A 91 -4.52 4.13 -1.55
N ILE A 92 -3.75 3.08 -1.27
CA ILE A 92 -3.80 2.32 -0.01
C ILE A 92 -2.48 2.29 0.74
N GLY A 93 -1.42 2.87 0.20
CA GLY A 93 -0.09 2.76 0.80
C GLY A 93 1.01 3.16 -0.15
N SER A 94 2.26 2.88 0.23
CA SER A 94 3.44 3.28 -0.53
C SER A 94 4.60 2.30 -0.41
N ASN A 95 5.60 2.45 -1.27
CA ASN A 95 6.87 1.72 -1.20
C ASN A 95 7.99 2.49 -0.47
N GLY A 96 7.64 3.53 0.31
CA GLY A 96 8.59 4.38 1.03
C GLY A 96 9.52 5.25 0.17
N GLY A 97 9.69 4.92 -1.10
CA GLY A 97 10.44 5.69 -2.11
C GLY A 97 9.61 6.74 -2.83
N GLY A 98 8.39 7.00 -2.36
CA GLY A 98 7.47 7.98 -2.91
C GLY A 98 6.49 7.43 -3.95
N LEU A 99 6.53 6.13 -4.29
CA LEU A 99 5.53 5.53 -5.17
C LEU A 99 4.37 4.96 -4.34
N SER A 100 3.16 5.10 -4.85
CA SER A 100 1.94 4.69 -4.17
C SER A 100 1.37 3.40 -4.75
N TYR A 101 0.78 2.57 -3.88
CA TYR A 101 -0.02 1.41 -4.28
C TYR A 101 -1.49 1.79 -4.37
N VAL A 102 -2.14 1.38 -5.47
CA VAL A 102 -3.53 1.71 -5.77
C VAL A 102 -4.30 0.43 -6.03
N VAL A 103 -5.40 0.23 -5.31
CA VAL A 103 -6.35 -0.87 -5.55
C VAL A 103 -7.42 -0.38 -6.51
N GLY A 104 -7.43 -0.93 -7.72
CA GLY A 104 -8.40 -0.61 -8.76
C GLY A 104 -9.61 -1.57 -8.79
N PRO A 105 -10.45 -1.44 -9.83
CA PRO A 105 -11.61 -2.31 -10.02
C PRO A 105 -11.23 -3.79 -10.07
N GLY A 106 -12.06 -4.64 -9.47
CA GLY A 106 -11.80 -6.09 -9.40
C GLY A 106 -10.68 -6.48 -8.43
N GLY A 107 -10.13 -5.55 -7.65
CA GLY A 107 -9.09 -5.84 -6.67
C GLY A 107 -7.65 -5.77 -7.21
N VAL A 108 -7.48 -5.48 -8.50
CA VAL A 108 -6.17 -5.35 -9.15
C VAL A 108 -5.33 -4.29 -8.43
N VAL A 109 -4.07 -4.62 -8.13
CA VAL A 109 -3.16 -3.69 -7.47
C VAL A 109 -2.20 -3.10 -8.49
N TYR A 110 -2.10 -1.78 -8.47
CA TYR A 110 -1.23 -0.96 -9.29
C TYR A 110 -0.19 -0.25 -8.41
N ARG A 111 0.92 0.13 -9.03
CA ARG A 111 1.91 1.03 -8.44
C ARG A 111 2.09 2.24 -9.35
N THR A 112 2.16 3.43 -8.77
CA THR A 112 2.51 4.64 -9.54
C THR A 112 3.95 4.59 -10.03
N ARG A 113 4.25 5.25 -11.15
CA ARG A 113 5.62 5.47 -11.66
C ARG A 113 6.23 6.77 -11.15
N THR A 114 5.39 7.66 -10.63
CA THR A 114 5.78 8.96 -10.09
C THR A 114 5.17 9.14 -8.70
N ALA A 115 5.66 10.14 -7.96
CA ALA A 115 5.18 10.46 -6.62
C ALA A 115 3.89 11.30 -6.60
N SER A 116 3.28 11.57 -7.75
CA SER A 116 2.03 12.33 -7.85
C SER A 116 0.84 11.41 -8.06
N LEU A 117 -0.26 11.69 -7.36
CA LEU A 117 -1.56 11.04 -7.56
C LEU A 117 -2.47 11.81 -8.54
N ASP A 118 -2.09 13.02 -8.98
CA ASP A 118 -2.93 13.87 -9.82
C ASP A 118 -2.96 13.39 -11.28
N THR A 119 -1.80 12.96 -11.79
CA THR A 119 -1.63 12.43 -13.15
C THR A 119 -0.74 11.19 -13.13
N PRO A 120 -1.19 10.11 -12.47
CA PRO A 120 -0.36 8.94 -12.24
C PRO A 120 -0.23 8.12 -13.53
N GLU A 121 1.00 7.83 -13.92
CA GLU A 121 1.25 6.64 -14.72
C GLU A 121 1.34 5.45 -13.78
N VAL A 122 0.67 4.35 -14.09
CA VAL A 122 0.64 3.18 -13.23
C VAL A 122 1.11 1.92 -13.95
N ASP A 123 1.78 1.05 -13.19
CA ASP A 123 2.09 -0.32 -13.57
C ASP A 123 1.22 -1.27 -12.76
N ARG A 124 0.61 -2.25 -13.41
CA ARG A 124 -0.06 -3.36 -12.70
C ARG A 124 1.01 -4.21 -12.01
N VAL A 125 0.88 -4.42 -10.70
CA VAL A 125 1.84 -5.21 -9.91
C VAL A 125 1.25 -6.52 -9.41
N ALA A 126 -0.07 -6.60 -9.20
CA ALA A 126 -0.73 -7.83 -8.78
C ALA A 126 -2.12 -7.97 -9.40
N ASP A 127 -2.58 -9.21 -9.50
CA ASP A 127 -3.91 -9.51 -10.05
C ASP A 127 -5.03 -9.19 -9.07
N ASP A 128 -4.78 -9.35 -7.78
CA ASP A 128 -5.68 -9.07 -6.68
C ASP A 128 -4.88 -8.74 -5.39
N LEU A 129 -5.60 -8.40 -4.31
CA LEU A 129 -4.98 -8.07 -3.03
C LEU A 129 -4.22 -9.26 -2.42
N ARG A 130 -4.70 -10.49 -2.63
CA ARG A 130 -4.05 -11.68 -2.11
C ARG A 130 -2.69 -11.87 -2.78
N HIS A 131 -2.63 -11.82 -4.11
CA HIS A 131 -1.39 -11.89 -4.87
C HIS A 131 -0.42 -10.77 -4.43
N PHE A 132 -0.92 -9.56 -4.19
CA PHE A 132 -0.09 -8.48 -3.66
C PHE A 132 0.52 -8.79 -2.28
N LEU A 133 -0.26 -9.35 -1.35
CA LEU A 133 0.23 -9.77 -0.03
C LEU A 133 1.26 -10.91 -0.13
N GLU A 134 1.08 -11.84 -1.08
CA GLU A 134 2.04 -12.92 -1.37
C GLU A 134 3.36 -12.36 -1.93
N LEU A 135 3.30 -11.35 -2.81
CA LEU A 135 4.51 -10.67 -3.31
C LEU A 135 5.23 -9.91 -2.18
N LEU A 136 4.47 -9.28 -1.28
CA LEU A 136 5.00 -8.60 -0.11
C LEU A 136 5.76 -9.62 0.79
N GLU A 137 5.16 -10.77 1.09
CA GLU A 137 5.82 -11.85 1.85
C GLU A 137 7.11 -12.34 1.17
N GLN A 138 7.09 -12.46 -0.16
CA GLN A 138 8.27 -12.84 -0.95
C GLN A 138 9.38 -11.79 -0.84
N SER A 139 9.05 -10.50 -0.96
CA SER A 139 9.99 -9.39 -0.78
C SER A 139 10.65 -9.42 0.60
N LEU A 140 9.88 -9.64 1.66
CA LEU A 140 10.41 -9.78 3.02
C LEU A 140 11.34 -11.01 3.13
N THR A 141 10.92 -12.15 2.59
CA THR A 141 11.70 -13.40 2.63
C THR A 141 13.03 -13.26 1.89
N GLN A 142 13.00 -12.64 0.72
CA GLN A 142 14.20 -12.36 -0.08
C GLN A 142 15.13 -11.41 0.67
N PHE A 143 14.61 -10.32 1.23
CA PHE A 143 15.39 -9.36 2.00
C PHE A 143 16.09 -10.00 3.20
N ILE A 144 15.39 -10.86 3.95
CA ILE A 144 15.99 -11.62 5.05
C ILE A 144 17.11 -12.56 4.55
N ALA A 145 16.93 -13.18 3.38
CA ALA A 145 17.88 -14.15 2.85
C ALA A 145 19.16 -13.52 2.28
N ASN A 146 19.06 -12.38 1.60
CA ASN A 146 20.19 -11.81 0.85
C ASN A 146 20.29 -10.28 0.85
N GLY A 147 19.41 -9.57 1.56
CA GLY A 147 19.40 -8.11 1.65
C GLY A 147 18.78 -7.38 0.46
N GLU A 148 18.20 -8.10 -0.50
CA GLU A 148 17.54 -7.50 -1.67
C GLU A 148 16.02 -7.37 -1.43
N PRO A 149 15.44 -6.15 -1.51
CA PRO A 149 14.04 -5.90 -1.15
C PRO A 149 12.99 -6.32 -2.19
N GLY A 150 13.41 -6.82 -3.36
CA GLY A 150 12.51 -7.14 -4.48
C GLY A 150 12.17 -5.92 -5.35
N HIS A 151 11.13 -6.04 -6.19
CA HIS A 151 10.75 -5.03 -7.19
C HIS A 151 9.31 -4.50 -7.03
N LEU A 152 8.68 -4.79 -5.89
CA LEU A 152 7.43 -4.16 -5.51
C LEU A 152 7.60 -2.66 -5.33
#